data_AF-A0A969E1M7-F1
#
_entry.id   AF-A0A969E1M7-F1
#
_cell.length_a   1.000
_cell.length_b   1.000
_cell.length_c   1.000
_cell.angle_alpha   90.00
_cell.angle_beta   90.00
_cell.angle_gamma   90.00
#
_symmetry.space_group_name_H-M   'P 1'
#
loop_
_entity.id
_entity.type
_entity.pdbx_description
1 polymer ?
#
loop_
_entity_poly.entity_id
_entity_poly.type
_entity_poly.pdbx_seq_one_letter_code
_entity_poly.pdbx_strand_id
1 'polypeptide(L)'
;MNKPFLHRCFLLAITLLLTFKVNAQKTEKDKTPQTITLKSEVLVKTKQALAAQQADKVEALKKFLEEADNLVKKGKLYSVVDKKEVPPSGDKHDYMSIGPYWWPDTTKPDGLPYIRRDGERNPEYYDVTDASYRSKMSTESEHLALAYYLPMMVNMQNTPPIC
;
A
#
# COMPACT_ATOMS: atom_id res chain seq x y z
N MET A 1 -56.96 30.55 -25.31
CA MET A 1 -56.05 29.86 -24.36
C MET A 1 -54.80 29.40 -25.13
N ASN A 2 -53.67 30.05 -24.86
CA ASN A 2 -52.41 29.95 -25.63
C ASN A 2 -51.68 28.62 -25.41
N LYS A 3 -52.01 27.60 -26.23
CA LYS A 3 -51.32 26.30 -26.25
C LYS A 3 -49.88 26.27 -26.84
N PRO A 4 -49.38 27.22 -27.66
CA PRO A 4 -48.03 27.08 -28.24
C PRO A 4 -46.90 27.49 -27.28
N PHE A 5 -47.21 28.20 -26.20
CA PHE A 5 -46.21 28.67 -25.22
C PHE A 5 -45.73 27.52 -24.32
N LEU A 6 -46.65 26.63 -23.91
CA LEU A 6 -46.36 25.53 -23.00
C LEU A 6 -45.48 24.44 -23.64
N HIS A 7 -45.66 24.16 -24.94
CA HIS A 7 -44.83 23.20 -25.69
C HIS A 7 -43.39 23.69 -25.91
N ARG A 8 -43.20 25.00 -26.15
CA ARG A 8 -41.86 25.59 -26.33
C ARG A 8 -41.05 25.57 -25.04
N CYS A 9 -41.68 25.80 -23.88
CA CYS A 9 -41.03 25.66 -22.57
C CYS A 9 -40.66 24.20 -22.26
N PHE A 10 -41.50 23.24 -22.64
CA PHE A 10 -41.25 21.82 -22.40
C PHE A 10 -40.09 21.27 -23.24
N LEU A 11 -40.00 21.66 -24.52
CA LEU A 11 -38.88 21.31 -25.40
C LEU A 11 -37.55 21.95 -24.95
N LEU A 12 -37.56 23.21 -24.50
CA LEU A 12 -36.38 23.89 -23.95
C LEU A 12 -35.87 23.22 -22.65
N ALA A 13 -36.77 22.79 -21.77
CA ALA A 13 -36.41 22.09 -20.53
C ALA A 13 -35.78 20.71 -20.79
N ILE A 14 -36.27 19.96 -21.78
CA ILE A 14 -35.72 18.65 -22.16
C ILE A 14 -34.32 18.80 -22.77
N THR A 15 -34.09 19.81 -23.63
CA THR A 15 -32.74 20.10 -24.15
C THR A 15 -31.76 20.58 -23.08
N LEU A 16 -32.22 21.33 -22.06
CA LEU A 16 -31.37 21.75 -20.93
C LEU A 16 -31.03 20.57 -20.00
N LEU A 17 -31.94 19.60 -19.82
CA LEU A 17 -31.68 18.38 -19.05
C LEU A 17 -30.75 17.39 -19.77
N LEU A 18 -30.73 17.38 -21.11
CA LEU A 18 -29.86 16.52 -21.90
C LEU A 18 -28.41 17.03 -21.98
N THR A 19 -28.18 18.35 -21.96
CA THR A 19 -26.81 18.92 -21.95
C THR A 19 -26.09 18.78 -20.61
N PHE A 20 -26.82 18.71 -19.49
CA PHE A 20 -26.21 18.51 -18.16
C PHE A 20 -25.63 17.10 -17.95
N LYS A 21 -26.22 16.06 -18.56
CA LYS A 21 -25.74 14.67 -18.33
C LYS A 21 -24.41 14.35 -19.01
N VAL A 22 -24.09 15.00 -20.13
CA VAL A 22 -22.89 14.67 -20.92
C VAL A 22 -21.59 15.15 -20.25
N ASN A 23 -21.65 16.16 -19.37
CA ASN A 23 -20.44 16.71 -18.73
C ASN A 23 -20.03 15.99 -17.43
N ALA A 24 -20.86 15.08 -16.91
CA ALA A 24 -20.60 14.39 -15.63
C ALA A 24 -19.74 13.12 -15.75
N GLN A 25 -19.66 12.50 -16.94
CA GLN A 25 -18.95 11.22 -17.11
C GLN A 25 -17.44 11.37 -17.37
N LYS A 26 -16.95 12.56 -17.73
CA LYS A 26 -15.55 12.76 -18.14
C LYS A 26 -14.57 12.97 -16.99
N THR A 27 -15.05 13.06 -15.74
CA THR A 27 -14.26 13.43 -14.55
C THR A 27 -13.98 12.29 -13.57
N GLU A 28 -14.60 11.12 -13.72
CA GLU A 28 -14.41 10.00 -12.78
C GLU A 28 -13.19 9.13 -13.10
N LYS A 29 -12.95 8.84 -14.38
CA LYS A 29 -11.86 7.94 -14.82
C LYS A 29 -10.46 8.51 -14.57
N ASP A 30 -10.34 9.83 -14.45
CA ASP A 30 -9.08 10.55 -14.29
C ASP A 30 -8.66 10.73 -12.83
N LYS A 31 -9.51 10.32 -11.88
CA LYS A 31 -9.27 10.46 -10.43
C LYS A 31 -8.95 9.14 -9.72
N THR A 32 -9.00 8.02 -10.43
CA THR A 32 -8.72 6.70 -9.85
C THR A 32 -7.24 6.36 -10.01
N PRO A 33 -6.51 6.04 -8.93
CA PRO A 33 -5.11 5.66 -9.04
C PRO A 33 -4.99 4.36 -9.85
N GLN A 34 -4.03 4.30 -10.77
CA GLN A 34 -3.72 3.07 -11.48
C GLN A 34 -2.82 2.21 -10.60
N THR A 35 -3.37 1.11 -10.11
CA THR A 35 -2.69 0.18 -9.20
C THR A 35 -2.70 -1.22 -9.79
N ILE A 36 -1.65 -1.99 -9.53
CA ILE A 36 -1.54 -3.39 -9.99
C ILE A 36 -2.16 -4.32 -8.94
N THR A 37 -1.69 -4.25 -7.69
CA THR A 37 -2.11 -5.14 -6.60
C THR A 37 -3.23 -4.54 -5.74
N LEU A 38 -3.11 -3.25 -5.39
CA LEU A 38 -4.11 -2.56 -4.56
C LEU A 38 -5.41 -2.34 -5.35
N LYS A 39 -6.56 -2.40 -4.68
CA LYS A 39 -7.84 -2.08 -5.29
C LYS A 39 -8.03 -0.56 -5.32
N SER A 40 -7.93 0.03 -6.50
CA SER A 40 -8.06 1.49 -6.70
C SER A 40 -9.39 2.06 -6.17
N GLU A 41 -10.48 1.32 -6.32
CA GLU A 41 -11.80 1.69 -5.81
C GLU A 41 -11.83 1.85 -4.29
N VAL A 42 -11.09 1.01 -3.56
CA VAL A 42 -10.98 1.08 -2.09
C VAL A 42 -10.22 2.35 -1.70
N LEU A 43 -9.13 2.67 -2.40
CA LEU A 43 -8.37 3.90 -2.16
C LEU A 43 -9.22 5.16 -2.37
N VAL A 44 -10.04 5.18 -3.42
CA VAL A 44 -10.96 6.30 -3.69
C VAL A 44 -12.02 6.43 -2.61
N LYS A 45 -12.66 5.31 -2.22
CA LYS A 45 -13.67 5.30 -1.15
C LYS A 45 -13.09 5.75 0.19
N THR A 46 -11.87 5.31 0.53
CA THR A 46 -11.19 5.75 1.75
C THR A 46 -10.94 7.25 1.73
N LYS A 47 -10.47 7.81 0.60
CA LYS A 47 -10.31 9.27 0.46
C LYS A 47 -11.63 10.03 0.59
N GLN A 48 -12.72 9.52 0.01
CA GLN A 48 -14.04 10.12 0.17
C GLN A 48 -14.51 10.12 1.62
N ALA A 49 -14.32 9.01 2.34
CA ALA A 49 -14.66 8.90 3.75
C ALA A 49 -13.83 9.85 4.63
N LEU A 50 -12.55 10.03 4.32
CA LEU A 50 -11.69 11.01 4.98
C LEU A 50 -12.12 12.45 4.70
N ALA A 51 -12.47 12.77 3.45
CA ALA A 51 -12.99 14.09 3.08
C ALA A 51 -14.33 14.39 3.77
N ALA A 52 -15.15 13.36 4.00
CA ALA A 52 -16.39 13.43 4.78
C ALA A 52 -16.16 13.43 6.31
N GLN A 53 -14.92 13.47 6.78
CA GLN A 53 -14.54 13.46 8.19
C GLN A 53 -15.14 12.30 9.00
N GLN A 54 -15.25 11.10 8.40
CA GLN A 54 -15.68 9.93 9.14
C GLN A 54 -14.69 9.62 10.26
N ALA A 55 -15.17 9.67 11.51
CA ALA A 55 -14.33 9.65 12.69
C ALA A 55 -13.41 8.41 12.76
N ASP A 56 -13.91 7.23 12.40
CA ASP A 56 -13.13 5.99 12.37
C ASP A 56 -11.99 6.04 11.35
N LYS A 57 -12.21 6.67 10.19
CA LYS A 57 -11.19 6.81 9.14
C LYS A 57 -10.16 7.86 9.50
N VAL A 58 -10.56 8.98 10.08
CA VAL A 58 -9.65 10.03 10.53
C VAL A 58 -8.74 9.51 11.63
N GLU A 59 -9.30 8.80 12.61
CA GLU A 59 -8.51 8.18 13.69
C GLU A 59 -7.55 7.11 13.17
N ALA A 60 -8.01 6.25 12.24
CA ALA A 60 -7.15 5.27 11.60
C ALA A 60 -6.01 5.93 10.80
N LEU A 61 -6.29 7.00 10.06
CA LEU A 61 -5.27 7.74 9.31
C LEU A 61 -4.25 8.37 10.26
N LYS A 62 -4.68 8.95 11.39
CA LYS A 62 -3.77 9.53 12.37
C LYS A 62 -2.75 8.50 12.88
N LYS A 63 -3.22 7.33 13.32
CA LYS A 63 -2.32 6.23 13.76
C LYS A 63 -1.39 5.78 12.64
N PHE A 64 -1.93 5.65 11.44
CA PHE A 64 -1.15 5.26 10.26
C PHE A 64 -0.03 6.26 9.94
N LEU A 65 -0.29 7.56 10.07
CA LEU A 65 0.71 8.62 9.91
C LEU A 65 1.73 8.65 11.04
N GLU A 66 1.32 8.42 12.29
CA GLU A 66 2.25 8.28 13.43
C GLU A 66 3.24 7.12 13.22
N GLU A 67 2.76 5.99 12.70
CA GLU A 67 3.61 4.87 12.30
C GLU A 67 4.57 5.26 11.16
N ALA A 68 4.08 5.99 10.15
CA ALA A 68 4.92 6.49 9.06
C ALA A 68 6.03 7.43 9.55
N ASP A 69 5.70 8.39 10.43
CA ASP A 69 6.67 9.30 11.03
C ASP A 69 7.74 8.54 11.82
N ASN A 70 7.35 7.49 12.54
CA ASN A 70 8.29 6.64 13.27
C ASN A 70 9.22 5.87 12.32
N LEU A 71 8.73 5.41 11.17
CA LEU A 71 9.56 4.76 10.15
C LEU A 71 10.59 5.74 9.56
N VAL A 72 10.17 6.97 9.23
CA VAL A 72 11.08 8.03 8.72
C VAL A 72 12.14 8.35 9.77
N LYS A 73 11.74 8.58 11.03
CA LYS A 73 12.68 8.86 12.14
C LYS A 73 13.67 7.72 12.39
N LYS A 74 13.21 6.48 12.28
CA LYS A 74 14.08 5.29 12.42
C LYS A 74 15.15 5.27 11.33
N GLY A 75 14.83 5.72 10.11
CA GLY A 75 15.78 5.90 9.00
C GLY A 75 16.56 4.62 8.63
N LYS A 76 16.00 3.44 8.93
CA LYS A 76 16.71 2.17 8.73
C LYS A 76 16.75 1.82 7.25
N LEU A 77 17.95 1.86 6.68
CA LEU A 77 18.22 1.27 5.37
C LEU A 77 18.47 -0.23 5.53
N TYR A 78 17.92 -1.01 4.62
CA TYR A 78 18.05 -2.46 4.56
C TYR A 78 18.85 -2.84 3.32
N SER A 79 19.97 -3.54 3.51
CA SER A 79 20.77 -4.02 2.40
C SER A 79 21.05 -5.50 2.50
N VAL A 80 21.16 -6.17 1.35
CA VAL A 80 21.71 -7.53 1.25
C VAL A 80 23.15 -7.58 1.73
N VAL A 81 23.85 -6.43 1.81
CA VAL A 81 25.21 -6.40 2.35
C VAL A 81 25.29 -6.32 3.87
N ASP A 82 24.15 -6.36 4.57
CA ASP A 82 24.12 -6.31 6.04
C ASP A 82 24.11 -7.70 6.69
N LYS A 83 23.79 -8.78 5.96
CA LYS A 83 23.87 -10.16 6.49
C LYS A 83 25.29 -10.48 6.94
N LYS A 84 25.49 -11.45 7.83
CA LYS A 84 26.86 -11.81 8.29
C LYS A 84 27.54 -12.74 7.29
N GLU A 85 26.75 -13.59 6.67
CA GLU A 85 27.17 -14.65 5.78
C GLU A 85 27.62 -14.10 4.43
N VAL A 86 28.52 -14.84 3.77
CA VAL A 86 28.84 -14.67 2.35
C VAL A 86 28.12 -15.78 1.59
N PRO A 87 27.28 -15.45 0.60
CA PRO A 87 26.59 -16.45 -0.23
C PRO A 87 27.55 -17.43 -0.92
N PRO A 88 27.07 -18.61 -1.35
CA PRO A 88 27.92 -19.62 -2.01
C PRO A 88 28.65 -19.16 -3.27
N SER A 89 28.16 -18.10 -3.93
CA SER A 89 28.83 -17.49 -5.09
C SER A 89 30.12 -16.74 -4.73
N GLY A 90 30.31 -16.38 -3.45
CA GLY A 90 31.37 -15.51 -2.98
C GLY A 90 31.04 -14.01 -3.07
N ASP A 91 29.89 -13.63 -3.66
CA ASP A 91 29.47 -12.23 -3.76
C ASP A 91 28.44 -11.88 -2.66
N LYS A 92 28.79 -10.87 -1.87
CA LYS A 92 27.98 -10.35 -0.77
C LYS A 92 26.70 -9.64 -1.27
N HIS A 93 26.69 -9.18 -2.52
CA HIS A 93 25.52 -8.59 -3.18
C HIS A 93 24.46 -9.62 -3.57
N ASP A 94 24.78 -10.92 -3.54
CA ASP A 94 23.78 -11.95 -3.79
C ASP A 94 22.82 -12.08 -2.62
N TYR A 95 21.54 -12.13 -2.93
CA TYR A 95 20.50 -12.40 -1.95
C TYR A 95 20.62 -13.84 -1.43
N MET A 96 20.54 -14.04 -0.11
CA MET A 96 20.57 -15.37 0.51
C MET A 96 19.51 -15.50 1.60
N SER A 97 18.86 -16.66 1.68
CA SER A 97 18.01 -17.01 2.82
C SER A 97 17.94 -18.51 3.03
N ILE A 98 17.66 -18.92 4.26
CA ILE A 98 17.42 -20.31 4.61
C ILE A 98 15.97 -20.67 4.28
N GLY A 99 15.71 -21.90 3.84
CA GLY A 99 14.34 -22.35 3.62
C GLY A 99 13.64 -22.57 4.97
N PRO A 100 12.44 -22.00 5.20
CA PRO A 100 11.85 -21.94 6.54
C PRO A 100 11.51 -23.31 7.13
N TYR A 101 11.34 -24.35 6.31
CA TYR A 101 10.94 -25.70 6.74
C TYR A 101 12.08 -26.71 6.69
N TRP A 102 13.32 -26.28 6.52
CA TRP A 102 14.47 -27.15 6.49
C TRP A 102 15.17 -27.13 7.85
N TRP A 103 15.35 -28.30 8.45
CA TRP A 103 15.92 -28.49 9.78
C TRP A 103 17.14 -29.40 9.74
N PRO A 104 18.11 -29.23 10.64
CA PRO A 104 19.18 -30.20 10.81
C PRO A 104 18.66 -31.62 11.08
N ASP A 105 19.24 -32.61 10.42
CA ASP A 105 18.93 -34.02 10.65
C ASP A 105 19.59 -34.50 11.95
N THR A 106 18.79 -34.66 13.01
CA THR A 106 19.27 -35.09 14.34
C THR A 106 19.82 -36.53 14.36
N THR A 107 19.67 -37.29 13.28
CA THR A 107 20.27 -38.64 13.13
C THR A 107 21.69 -38.61 12.60
N LYS A 108 22.20 -37.44 12.19
CA LYS A 108 23.52 -37.25 11.58
C LYS A 108 24.44 -36.45 12.52
N PRO A 109 25.74 -36.81 12.63
CA PRO A 109 26.66 -36.11 13.53
C PRO A 109 26.81 -34.61 13.27
N ASP A 110 26.64 -34.19 12.02
CA ASP A 110 26.77 -32.80 11.55
C ASP A 110 25.42 -32.14 11.24
N GLY A 111 24.30 -32.85 11.42
CA GLY A 111 22.98 -32.35 11.08
C GLY A 111 22.69 -32.26 9.58
N LEU A 112 23.57 -32.79 8.71
CA LEU A 112 23.48 -32.65 7.26
C LEU A 112 23.17 -34.00 6.56
N PRO A 113 22.46 -33.98 5.42
CA PRO A 113 21.76 -32.83 4.84
C PRO A 113 20.52 -32.46 5.68
N TYR A 114 20.05 -31.22 5.56
CA TYR A 114 18.83 -30.79 6.23
C TYR A 114 17.63 -31.63 5.73
N ILE A 115 16.63 -31.79 6.58
CA ILE A 115 15.37 -32.48 6.29
C ILE A 115 14.19 -31.52 6.33
N ARG A 116 13.17 -31.77 5.50
CA ARG A 116 11.97 -30.93 5.44
C ARG A 116 10.96 -31.32 6.52
N ARG A 117 10.57 -30.37 7.37
CA ARG A 117 9.45 -30.47 8.33
C ARG A 117 8.39 -29.44 7.98
N ASP A 118 7.36 -29.88 7.26
CA ASP A 118 6.34 -28.96 6.76
C ASP A 118 5.53 -28.32 7.90
N GLY A 119 5.24 -27.03 7.79
CA GLY A 119 4.55 -26.27 8.84
C GLY A 119 5.40 -25.91 10.06
N GLU A 120 6.55 -26.55 10.27
CA GLU A 120 7.47 -26.28 11.39
C GLU A 120 8.59 -25.34 10.96
N ARG A 121 8.55 -24.07 11.39
CA ARG A 121 9.57 -23.09 11.00
C ARG A 121 10.88 -23.26 11.79
N ASN A 122 11.99 -23.51 11.10
CA ASN A 122 13.33 -23.50 11.69
C ASN A 122 13.72 -22.06 12.12
N PRO A 123 14.05 -21.81 13.39
CA PRO A 123 14.52 -20.51 13.86
C PRO A 123 15.77 -19.97 13.15
N GLU A 124 16.65 -20.85 12.64
CA GLU A 124 17.84 -20.45 11.86
C GLU A 124 17.47 -19.62 10.63
N TYR A 125 16.23 -19.74 10.13
CA TYR A 125 15.67 -18.85 9.12
C TYR A 125 15.92 -17.36 9.39
N TYR A 126 15.92 -16.96 10.65
CA TYR A 126 16.09 -15.56 11.07
C TYR A 126 17.55 -15.14 11.24
N ASP A 127 18.51 -16.06 11.16
CA ASP A 127 19.94 -15.74 11.30
C ASP A 127 20.44 -14.96 10.08
N VAL A 128 19.90 -15.26 8.88
CA VAL A 128 20.18 -14.51 7.65
C VAL A 128 19.17 -13.38 7.48
N THR A 129 19.67 -12.14 7.46
CA THR A 129 18.82 -10.94 7.52
C THR A 129 18.03 -10.67 6.24
N ASP A 130 18.54 -11.05 5.06
CA ASP A 130 18.00 -10.59 3.76
C ASP A 130 16.50 -10.85 3.61
N ALA A 131 15.99 -12.00 4.07
CA ALA A 131 14.58 -12.32 3.94
C ALA A 131 13.70 -11.38 4.79
N SER A 132 14.11 -11.13 6.03
CA SER A 132 13.44 -10.17 6.92
C SER A 132 13.57 -8.74 6.38
N TYR A 133 14.75 -8.39 5.88
CA TYR A 133 15.09 -7.05 5.39
C TYR A 133 14.30 -6.69 4.13
N ARG A 134 14.21 -7.62 3.17
CA ARG A 134 13.37 -7.47 1.98
C ARG A 134 11.90 -7.32 2.35
N SER A 135 11.39 -8.12 3.29
CA SER A 135 10.00 -7.99 3.76
C SER A 135 9.75 -6.63 4.41
N LYS A 136 10.64 -6.19 5.32
CA LYS A 136 10.53 -4.89 5.99
C LYS A 136 10.60 -3.74 5.00
N MET A 137 11.60 -3.74 4.11
CA MET A 137 11.74 -2.72 3.08
C MET A 137 10.48 -2.62 2.20
N SER A 138 9.92 -3.74 1.76
CA SER A 138 8.69 -3.76 0.97
C SER A 138 7.49 -3.20 1.75
N THR A 139 7.26 -3.67 2.97
CA THR A 139 6.12 -3.23 3.80
C THR A 139 6.25 -1.77 4.22
N GLU A 140 7.44 -1.33 4.63
CA GLU A 140 7.68 0.05 5.04
C GLU A 140 7.58 1.01 3.84
N SER A 141 8.04 0.61 2.64
CA SER A 141 7.87 1.41 1.42
C SER A 141 6.40 1.58 1.04
N GLU A 142 5.60 0.50 1.13
CA GLU A 142 4.16 0.56 0.89
C GLU A 142 3.45 1.47 1.90
N HIS A 143 3.82 1.35 3.19
CA HIS A 143 3.28 2.17 4.27
C HIS A 143 3.52 3.66 4.02
N LEU A 144 4.77 4.03 3.70
CA LEU A 144 5.16 5.41 3.41
C LEU A 144 4.48 5.94 2.14
N ALA A 145 4.36 5.13 1.09
CA ALA A 145 3.68 5.52 -0.14
C ALA A 145 2.19 5.81 0.09
N LEU A 146 1.50 5.00 0.90
CA LEU A 146 0.11 5.22 1.27
C LEU A 146 -0.04 6.43 2.21
N ALA A 147 0.92 6.63 3.12
CA ALA A 147 0.93 7.77 4.04
C ALA A 147 1.07 9.10 3.28
N TYR A 148 1.85 9.10 2.19
CA TYR A 148 1.90 10.21 1.26
C TYR A 148 0.59 10.38 0.47
N TYR A 149 0.05 9.29 -0.07
CA TYR A 149 -1.09 9.35 -0.99
C TYR A 149 -2.41 9.78 -0.33
N LEU A 150 -2.74 9.25 0.86
CA LEU A 150 -4.07 9.41 1.47
C LEU A 150 -4.41 10.86 1.87
N PRO A 151 -3.51 11.64 2.51
CA PRO A 151 -3.84 13.00 2.97
C PRO A 151 -3.96 14.04 1.84
N MET A 152 -3.28 13.87 0.70
CA MET A 152 -3.16 14.88 -0.37
C MET A 152 -4.47 15.39 -1.01
N MET A 153 -5.62 14.80 -0.70
CA MET A 153 -6.93 15.25 -1.21
C MET A 153 -7.89 15.73 -0.12
N VAL A 154 -7.47 15.67 1.14
CA VAL A 154 -8.25 16.18 2.26
C VAL A 154 -7.64 17.54 2.60
N ASN A 155 -8.40 18.62 2.45
CA ASN A 155 -8.05 19.94 3.02
C ASN A 155 -8.08 19.84 4.56
N MET A 156 -7.11 19.14 5.15
CA MET A 156 -6.81 19.25 6.56
C MET A 156 -5.96 20.50 6.71
N GLN A 157 -6.57 21.60 7.16
CA GLN A 157 -5.90 22.87 7.43
C GLN A 157 -4.78 22.79 8.50
N ASN A 158 -4.39 21.59 8.95
CA ASN A 158 -3.44 21.37 10.05
C ASN A 158 -2.50 20.15 9.84
N THR A 159 -2.27 19.66 8.62
CA THR A 159 -1.24 18.63 8.43
C THR A 159 0.16 19.26 8.50
N PRO A 160 1.01 18.93 9.50
CA PRO A 160 2.40 19.35 9.48
C PRO A 160 3.08 18.81 8.21
N PRO A 161 4.07 19.52 7.66
CA PRO A 161 4.83 19.02 6.53
C PRO A 161 5.51 17.70 6.94
N ILE A 162 5.34 16.68 6.11
CA ILE A 162 6.12 15.46 6.20
C ILE A 162 7.56 15.85 5.85
N CYS A 163 8.40 15.96 6.88
CA CYS A 163 9.85 16.20 6.81
C CYS A 163 10.57 15.05 7.52
#